data_AF-A0AAU0MRA6-F1
#
_entry.id   AF-A0AAU0MRA6-F1
#
_cell.length_a   1.000
_cell.length_b   1.000
_cell.length_c   1.000
_cell.angle_alpha   90.00
_cell.angle_beta   90.00
_cell.angle_gamma   90.00
#
_symmetry.space_group_name_H-M   'P 1'
#
loop_
_entity.id
_entity.type
_entity.pdbx_description
1 polymer ?
#
loop_
_entity_poly.entity_id
_entity_poly.type
_entity_poly.pdbx_seq_one_letter_code
_entity_poly.pdbx_strand_id
1 'polypeptide(L)'
;MASDLLDDYVHRFLGYGNPEASLWHVGMEEAGNPETMPKRLSIWQQRGSKIFEDSAEFKLLIDPENIYFRADNRVQFTLNRMIRLEFGYTGLEILTALDVRRYQQAAWGKFDGKSAAIELSAVPRRSLGQDYPYSTKRAFNEFLRQERTDFIAENIKKYRPRDVVFYGTSKKYTAFWKVITEKCMDQSTNFHIVEHPNSRKWNLDRYHGFGKLIP
;
A
#
# COMPACT_ATOMS: atom_id res chain seq x y z
N MET A 1 -3.18 26.84 -1.80
CA MET A 1 -1.99 26.36 -1.04
C MET A 1 -2.23 25.00 -0.41
N ALA A 2 -3.09 24.83 0.62
CA ALA A 2 -3.35 23.50 1.19
C ALA A 2 -4.10 22.55 0.23
N SER A 3 -5.04 23.09 -0.58
CA SER A 3 -5.76 22.32 -1.60
C SER A 3 -4.87 21.82 -2.72
N ASP A 4 -3.94 22.65 -3.23
CA ASP A 4 -3.09 22.29 -4.37
C ASP A 4 -2.06 21.22 -3.99
N LEU A 5 -1.53 21.29 -2.76
CA LEU A 5 -0.60 20.27 -2.27
C LEU A 5 -1.29 18.93 -1.98
N LEU A 6 -2.51 18.98 -1.44
CA LEU A 6 -3.33 17.78 -1.27
C LEU A 6 -3.67 17.16 -2.62
N ASP A 7 -4.04 17.99 -3.60
CA ASP A 7 -4.33 17.54 -4.95
C ASP A 7 -3.11 16.86 -5.59
N ASP A 8 -1.93 17.50 -5.55
CA ASP A 8 -0.68 16.93 -6.04
C ASP A 8 -0.35 15.59 -5.34
N TYR A 9 -0.55 15.50 -4.02
CA TYR A 9 -0.35 14.27 -3.26
C TYR A 9 -1.28 13.15 -3.72
N VAL A 10 -2.57 13.46 -3.89
CA VAL A 10 -3.58 12.48 -4.31
C VAL A 10 -3.30 11.94 -5.71
N HIS A 11 -2.79 12.78 -6.61
CA HIS A 11 -2.46 12.37 -7.96
C HIS A 11 -1.15 11.57 -8.00
N ARG A 12 -0.12 11.95 -7.25
CA ARG A 12 1.25 11.45 -7.46
C ARG A 12 1.78 10.47 -6.42
N PHE A 13 1.31 10.52 -5.19
CA PHE A 13 1.76 9.57 -4.17
C PHE A 13 1.19 8.19 -4.49
N LEU A 14 2.05 7.18 -4.56
CA LEU A 14 1.68 5.81 -4.92
C LEU A 14 1.72 4.89 -3.71
N GLY A 15 2.67 5.09 -2.81
CA GLY A 15 2.78 4.33 -1.58
C GLY A 15 4.20 4.25 -1.03
N TYR A 16 4.57 3.08 -0.56
CA TYR A 16 5.80 2.85 0.19
C TYR A 16 6.64 1.72 -0.37
N GLY A 17 7.94 1.77 -0.11
CA GLY A 17 8.86 0.67 -0.38
C GLY A 17 9.55 0.74 -1.73
N ASN A 18 10.00 -0.42 -2.20
CA ASN A 18 10.87 -0.53 -3.36
C ASN A 18 10.04 -0.71 -4.65
N PRO A 19 10.01 0.26 -5.57
CA PRO A 19 9.26 0.11 -6.82
C PRO A 19 9.83 -1.00 -7.71
N GLU A 20 11.11 -1.34 -7.60
CA GLU A 20 11.74 -2.42 -8.39
C GLU A 20 11.55 -3.81 -7.76
N ALA A 21 10.84 -3.90 -6.63
CA ALA A 21 10.55 -5.18 -6.01
C ALA A 21 9.69 -6.09 -6.90
N SER A 22 9.97 -7.40 -6.85
CA SER A 22 9.20 -8.39 -7.59
C SER A 22 7.77 -8.57 -7.08
N LEU A 23 7.50 -8.22 -5.81
CA LEU A 23 6.18 -8.34 -5.18
C LEU A 23 5.62 -6.96 -4.85
N TRP A 24 4.45 -6.66 -5.41
CA TRP A 24 3.70 -5.46 -5.08
C TRP A 24 2.41 -5.82 -4.33
N HIS A 25 2.14 -5.06 -3.28
CA HIS A 25 0.93 -5.13 -2.47
C HIS A 25 0.06 -3.92 -2.80
N VAL A 26 -1.21 -4.12 -3.16
CA VAL A 26 -2.10 -3.01 -3.55
C VAL A 26 -3.35 -3.01 -2.68
N GLY A 27 -3.47 -1.97 -1.85
CA GLY A 27 -4.60 -1.68 -0.98
C GLY A 27 -5.53 -0.60 -1.54
N MET A 28 -6.67 -0.42 -0.87
CA MET A 28 -7.66 0.58 -1.27
C MET A 28 -7.31 1.98 -0.78
N GLU A 29 -6.80 2.11 0.44
CA GLU A 29 -6.71 3.37 1.18
C GLU A 29 -5.49 3.34 2.10
N GLU A 30 -4.74 4.43 2.10
CA GLU A 30 -3.60 4.59 3.00
C GLU A 30 -4.01 4.47 4.48
N ALA A 31 -3.26 3.67 5.23
CA ALA A 31 -3.43 3.58 6.68
C ALA A 31 -3.02 4.90 7.36
N GLY A 32 -3.89 5.43 8.23
CA GLY A 32 -3.60 6.60 9.02
C GLY A 32 -4.84 7.27 9.61
N ASN A 33 -4.61 8.29 10.43
CA ASN A 33 -5.64 9.19 10.92
C ASN A 33 -5.73 10.40 9.97
N PRO A 34 -6.93 10.78 9.46
CA PRO A 34 -7.11 12.00 8.66
C PRO A 34 -6.51 13.27 9.29
N GLU A 35 -6.50 13.36 10.62
CA GLU A 35 -5.94 14.51 11.36
C GLU A 35 -4.44 14.71 11.11
N THR A 36 -3.72 13.67 10.67
CA THR A 36 -2.28 13.80 10.35
C THR A 36 -2.01 14.30 8.94
N MET A 37 -3.04 14.51 8.11
CA MET A 37 -2.88 14.92 6.70
C MET A 37 -2.06 16.20 6.54
N PRO A 38 -2.29 17.31 7.28
CA PRO A 38 -1.47 18.52 7.10
C PRO A 38 0.02 18.27 7.34
N LYS A 39 0.35 17.47 8.36
CA LYS A 39 1.74 17.11 8.68
C LYS A 39 2.34 16.17 7.63
N ARG A 40 1.57 15.19 7.16
CA ARG A 40 1.94 14.27 6.08
C ARG A 40 2.29 15.01 4.79
N LEU A 41 1.42 15.93 4.37
CA LEU A 41 1.63 16.75 3.18
C LEU A 41 2.87 17.63 3.31
N SER A 42 3.05 18.27 4.47
CA SER A 42 4.24 19.10 4.74
C SER A 42 5.54 18.29 4.66
N ILE A 43 5.59 17.11 5.30
CA ILE A 43 6.77 16.23 5.26
C ILE A 43 7.03 15.72 3.85
N TRP A 44 5.98 15.30 3.13
CA TRP A 44 6.08 14.84 1.75
C TRP A 44 6.65 15.93 0.83
N GLN A 45 6.14 17.16 0.94
CA GLN A 45 6.66 18.30 0.20
C GLN A 45 8.13 18.58 0.53
N GLN A 46 8.50 18.59 1.82
CA GLN A 46 9.88 18.79 2.27
C GLN A 46 10.84 17.70 1.75
N ARG A 47 10.34 16.47 1.58
CA ARG A 47 11.09 15.33 1.05
C ARG A 47 11.11 15.26 -0.48
N GLY A 48 10.55 16.27 -1.16
CA GLY A 48 10.59 16.42 -2.62
C GLY A 48 9.42 15.76 -3.35
N SER A 49 8.30 15.54 -2.67
CA SER A 49 7.06 15.06 -3.27
C SER A 49 7.22 13.74 -4.06
N LYS A 50 7.89 12.76 -3.44
CA LYS A 50 8.23 11.48 -4.07
C LYS A 50 6.99 10.63 -4.34
N ILE A 51 7.04 9.84 -5.41
CA ILE A 51 5.99 8.87 -5.77
C ILE A 51 5.92 7.74 -4.72
N PHE A 52 7.08 7.27 -4.27
CA PHE A 52 7.22 6.30 -3.18
C PHE A 52 7.96 6.91 -2.00
N GLU A 53 7.61 6.50 -0.78
CA GLU A 53 8.33 6.85 0.45
C GLU A 53 8.85 5.63 1.20
N ASP A 54 9.82 5.87 2.09
CA ASP A 54 10.23 4.88 3.08
C ASP A 54 9.17 4.83 4.19
N SER A 55 8.52 3.68 4.38
CA SER A 55 7.40 3.55 5.32
C SER A 55 7.80 3.90 6.75
N ALA A 56 8.96 3.42 7.22
CA ALA A 56 9.36 3.61 8.61
C ALA A 56 9.77 5.07 8.85
N GLU A 57 10.61 5.64 7.99
CA GLU A 57 11.06 7.03 8.12
C GLU A 57 9.88 8.00 8.02
N PHE A 58 9.03 7.83 7.00
CA PHE A 58 7.93 8.74 6.76
C PHE A 58 6.91 8.72 7.90
N LYS A 59 6.57 7.52 8.40
CA LYS A 59 5.62 7.37 9.50
C LYS A 59 6.17 7.88 10.83
N LEU A 60 7.46 7.72 11.11
CA LEU A 60 8.09 8.26 12.33
C LEU A 60 8.24 9.79 12.29
N LEU A 61 8.40 10.39 11.11
CA LEU A 61 8.36 11.86 10.98
C LEU A 61 6.94 12.40 11.23
N ILE A 62 5.91 11.71 10.74
CA ILE A 62 4.50 12.06 10.97
C ILE A 62 4.14 11.87 12.45
N ASP A 63 4.51 10.73 13.03
CA ASP A 63 4.21 10.37 14.41
C ASP A 63 5.45 9.72 15.06
N PRO A 64 6.27 10.50 15.78
CA PRO A 64 7.46 9.99 16.48
C PRO A 64 7.13 8.91 17.53
N GLU A 65 5.90 8.90 18.03
CA GLU A 65 5.40 7.92 19.01
C GLU A 65 4.76 6.69 18.35
N ASN A 66 4.93 6.52 17.03
CA ASN A 66 4.37 5.40 16.30
C ASN A 66 4.93 4.06 16.79
N ILE A 67 4.11 3.36 17.58
CA ILE A 67 4.43 2.09 18.24
C ILE A 67 4.73 0.93 17.29
N TYR A 68 4.56 1.08 15.98
CA TYR A 68 4.81 0.01 15.01
C TYR A 68 6.24 0.03 14.46
N PHE A 69 6.93 1.17 14.50
CA PHE A 69 8.27 1.32 13.90
C PHE A 69 9.36 1.66 14.92
N ARG A 70 9.03 1.71 16.22
CA ARG A 70 9.98 1.87 17.33
C ARG A 70 10.62 0.54 17.77
N ALA A 71 11.65 0.62 18.62
CA ALA A 71 12.41 -0.56 19.07
C ALA A 71 11.62 -1.53 19.96
N ASP A 72 10.59 -1.07 20.67
CA ASP A 72 9.68 -1.85 21.51
C ASP A 72 8.37 -2.23 20.77
N ASN A 73 8.40 -2.22 19.44
CA ASN A 73 7.19 -2.19 18.63
C ASN A 73 6.25 -3.37 18.83
N ARG A 74 4.96 -3.03 18.75
CA ARG A 74 3.91 -4.02 18.52
C ARG A 74 3.91 -4.39 17.03
N VAL A 75 3.67 -5.66 16.75
CA VAL A 75 3.41 -6.08 15.38
C VAL A 75 2.04 -5.49 14.97
N GLN A 76 2.01 -4.70 13.90
CA GLN A 76 0.75 -4.21 13.35
C GLN A 76 0.01 -5.39 12.70
N PHE A 77 -1.27 -5.56 13.02
CA PHE A 77 -2.03 -6.74 12.58
C PHE A 77 -2.04 -6.94 11.07
N THR A 78 -2.25 -5.86 10.30
CA THR A 78 -2.22 -5.88 8.84
C THR A 78 -0.82 -6.23 8.32
N LEU A 79 0.22 -5.57 8.84
CA LEU A 79 1.61 -5.83 8.43
C LEU A 79 2.05 -7.25 8.75
N ASN A 80 1.63 -7.82 9.89
CA ASN A 80 1.91 -9.22 10.23
C ASN A 80 1.55 -10.17 9.10
N ARG A 81 0.36 -9.97 8.52
CA ARG A 81 -0.18 -10.83 7.48
C ARG A 81 0.50 -10.57 6.13
N MET A 82 0.79 -9.31 5.81
CA MET A 82 1.51 -8.96 4.58
C MET A 82 2.97 -9.46 4.60
N ILE A 83 3.67 -9.26 5.72
CA ILE A 83 5.04 -9.77 5.92
C ILE A 83 5.07 -11.29 5.81
N ARG A 84 4.10 -12.01 6.39
CA ARG A 84 4.03 -13.47 6.25
C ARG A 84 3.78 -13.94 4.82
N LEU A 85 2.99 -13.19 4.05
CA LEU A 85 2.81 -13.43 2.62
C LEU A 85 4.13 -13.26 1.88
N GLU A 86 4.85 -12.17 2.13
CA GLU A 86 6.15 -11.87 1.52
C GLU A 86 7.22 -12.92 1.86
N PHE A 87 7.20 -13.45 3.08
CA PHE A 87 8.08 -14.55 3.46
C PHE A 87 7.72 -15.84 2.73
N GLY A 88 6.43 -16.18 2.64
CA GLY A 88 6.00 -17.33 1.85
C GLY A 88 6.39 -17.20 0.38
N TYR A 89 6.23 -15.99 -0.19
CA TYR A 89 6.62 -15.63 -1.55
C TYR A 89 8.11 -15.81 -1.83
N THR A 90 8.95 -15.48 -0.85
CA THR A 90 10.41 -15.62 -0.96
C THR A 90 10.93 -17.00 -0.55
N GLY A 91 10.02 -17.95 -0.27
CA GLY A 91 10.39 -19.31 0.16
C GLY A 91 10.98 -19.38 1.58
N LEU A 92 10.84 -18.32 2.37
CA LEU A 92 11.27 -18.31 3.77
C LEU A 92 10.24 -19.03 4.64
N GLU A 93 10.71 -19.69 5.69
CA GLU A 93 9.87 -20.51 6.57
C GLU A 93 9.08 -19.71 7.64
N ILE A 94 8.23 -20.44 8.37
CA ILE A 94 7.28 -19.93 9.37
C ILE A 94 7.94 -18.93 10.33
N LEU A 95 7.40 -17.72 10.34
CA LEU A 95 7.88 -16.66 11.19
C LEU A 95 7.37 -16.77 12.62
N THR A 96 8.25 -16.54 13.59
CA THR A 96 7.86 -16.17 14.94
C THR A 96 7.31 -14.74 14.97
N ALA A 97 6.65 -14.36 16.05
CA ALA A 97 6.24 -12.97 16.24
C ALA A 97 7.45 -12.01 16.30
N LEU A 98 8.61 -12.49 16.76
CA LEU A 98 9.85 -11.71 16.83
C LEU A 98 10.42 -11.44 15.44
N ASP A 99 10.36 -12.41 14.52
CA ASP A 99 10.87 -12.24 13.16
C ASP A 99 10.03 -11.22 12.38
N VAL A 100 8.69 -11.33 12.47
CA VAL A 100 7.77 -10.34 11.88
C VAL A 100 8.06 -8.94 12.44
N ARG A 101 8.28 -8.84 13.75
CA ARG A 101 8.57 -7.58 14.43
C ARG A 101 9.85 -6.93 13.91
N ARG A 102 10.93 -7.71 13.83
CA ARG A 102 12.22 -7.27 13.29
C ARG A 102 12.09 -6.84 11.82
N TYR A 103 11.38 -7.63 11.02
CA TYR A 103 11.16 -7.30 9.61
C TYR A 103 10.34 -6.02 9.43
N GLN A 104 9.25 -5.86 10.20
CA GLN A 104 8.41 -4.67 10.18
C GLN A 104 9.22 -3.40 10.45
N GLN A 105 10.17 -3.47 11.39
CA GLN A 105 11.01 -2.33 11.76
C GLN A 105 12.09 -2.06 10.70
N ALA A 106 12.79 -3.11 10.27
CA ALA A 106 14.04 -2.96 9.53
C ALA A 106 13.86 -2.98 8.01
N ALA A 107 12.82 -3.61 7.48
CA ALA A 107 12.74 -3.94 6.05
C ALA A 107 11.38 -3.64 5.40
N TRP A 108 10.27 -3.67 6.15
CA TRP A 108 8.95 -3.43 5.58
C TRP A 108 8.82 -2.02 4.99
N GLY A 109 8.49 -1.94 3.70
CA GLY A 109 8.27 -0.67 3.01
C GLY A 109 9.53 0.21 2.93
N LYS A 110 10.71 -0.40 2.94
CA LYS A 110 12.00 0.25 2.67
C LYS A 110 12.28 0.37 1.17
N PHE A 111 13.03 1.39 0.76
CA PHE A 111 13.38 1.58 -0.66
C PHE A 111 14.27 0.46 -1.23
N ASP A 112 15.06 -0.19 -0.39
CA ASP A 112 15.87 -1.38 -0.70
C ASP A 112 15.19 -2.68 -0.25
N GLY A 113 13.92 -2.60 0.16
CA GLY A 113 13.12 -3.73 0.59
C GLY A 113 12.75 -4.67 -0.54
N LYS A 114 12.10 -5.79 -0.18
CA LYS A 114 11.69 -6.85 -1.13
C LYS A 114 10.27 -6.66 -1.66
N SER A 115 9.58 -5.60 -1.27
CA SER A 115 8.20 -5.34 -1.68
C SER A 115 7.88 -3.85 -1.78
N ALA A 116 6.82 -3.54 -2.52
CA ALA A 116 6.15 -2.24 -2.52
C ALA A 116 4.75 -2.37 -1.92
N ALA A 117 4.29 -1.36 -1.18
CA ALA A 117 2.94 -1.25 -0.65
C ALA A 117 2.27 0.00 -1.24
N ILE A 118 1.30 -0.22 -2.12
CA ILE A 118 0.65 0.78 -2.96
C ILE A 118 -0.80 0.95 -2.53
N GLU A 119 -1.32 2.17 -2.64
CA GLU A 119 -2.70 2.47 -2.30
C GLU A 119 -3.44 3.09 -3.49
N LEU A 120 -4.63 2.57 -3.79
CA LEU A 120 -5.51 3.15 -4.80
C LEU A 120 -5.86 4.60 -4.44
N SER A 121 -6.26 4.83 -3.19
CA SER A 121 -6.44 6.13 -2.58
C SER A 121 -5.25 6.47 -1.70
N ALA A 122 -4.53 7.54 -2.07
CA ALA A 122 -3.44 8.09 -1.26
C ALA A 122 -3.91 8.67 0.09
N VAL A 123 -5.22 8.68 0.39
CA VAL A 123 -5.72 9.15 1.68
C VAL A 123 -6.48 8.13 2.51
N PRO A 124 -6.45 8.29 3.84
CA PRO A 124 -7.21 7.46 4.75
C PRO A 124 -8.73 7.56 4.54
N ARG A 125 -9.43 6.44 4.73
CA ARG A 125 -10.89 6.26 4.57
C ARG A 125 -11.78 7.37 5.12
N ARG A 126 -11.42 7.91 6.29
CA ARG A 126 -12.24 8.88 7.04
C ARG A 126 -11.99 10.33 6.63
N SER A 127 -11.15 10.57 5.62
CA SER A 127 -10.72 11.92 5.21
C SER A 127 -11.64 12.58 4.18
N LEU A 128 -12.70 11.91 3.71
CA LEU A 128 -13.64 12.49 2.75
C LEU A 128 -14.62 13.44 3.47
N GLY A 129 -14.18 14.67 3.70
CA GLY A 129 -14.93 15.81 4.24
C GLY A 129 -14.91 17.04 3.31
N GLN A 130 -15.29 18.23 3.82
CA GLN A 130 -15.44 19.47 3.03
C GLN A 130 -14.13 20.02 2.42
N ASP A 131 -12.97 19.62 2.92
CA ASP A 131 -11.66 20.18 2.52
C ASP A 131 -10.90 19.35 1.47
N TYR A 132 -11.60 18.44 0.79
CA TYR A 132 -11.03 17.57 -0.21
C TYR A 132 -11.23 18.15 -1.62
N PRO A 133 -10.29 18.01 -2.57
CA PRO A 133 -10.42 18.58 -3.93
C PRO A 133 -11.64 18.06 -4.70
N TYR A 134 -12.29 17.02 -4.19
CA TYR A 134 -13.49 16.42 -4.75
C TYR A 134 -14.73 16.81 -3.97
N SER A 135 -15.62 17.56 -4.63
CA SER A 135 -16.89 18.04 -4.06
C SER A 135 -17.86 16.94 -3.62
N THR A 136 -17.69 15.71 -4.13
CA THR A 136 -18.53 14.57 -3.76
C THR A 136 -17.77 13.25 -3.74
N LYS A 137 -18.28 12.29 -2.96
CA LYS A 137 -17.83 10.89 -2.99
C LYS A 137 -17.94 10.26 -4.38
N ARG A 138 -18.90 10.69 -5.21
CA ARG A 138 -19.06 10.20 -6.58
C ARG A 138 -17.87 10.66 -7.44
N ALA A 139 -17.58 11.97 -7.43
CA ALA A 139 -16.44 12.55 -8.14
C ALA A 139 -15.13 11.88 -7.71
N PHE A 140 -14.93 11.67 -6.40
CA PHE A 140 -13.74 10.98 -5.92
C PHE A 140 -13.64 9.53 -6.41
N ASN A 141 -14.72 8.74 -6.39
CA ASN A 141 -14.67 7.37 -6.93
C ASN A 141 -14.43 7.35 -8.44
N GLU A 142 -14.90 8.37 -9.18
CA GLU A 142 -14.69 8.49 -10.61
C GLU A 142 -13.23 8.80 -10.94
N PHE A 143 -12.63 9.74 -10.20
CA PHE A 143 -11.19 9.99 -10.19
C PHE A 143 -10.39 8.72 -9.88
N LEU A 144 -10.73 8.01 -8.80
CA LEU A 144 -10.05 6.75 -8.45
C LEU A 144 -10.15 5.73 -9.60
N ARG A 145 -11.30 5.68 -10.29
CA ARG A 145 -11.57 4.70 -11.35
C ARG A 145 -10.84 5.01 -12.65
N GLN A 146 -10.59 6.28 -12.94
CA GLN A 146 -9.93 6.71 -14.15
C GLN A 146 -8.45 6.89 -13.82
N GLU A 147 -8.11 8.05 -13.30
CA GLU A 147 -6.75 8.53 -13.13
C GLU A 147 -5.89 7.65 -12.22
N ARG A 148 -6.40 7.20 -11.07
CA ARG A 148 -5.59 6.36 -10.17
C ARG A 148 -5.34 4.97 -10.72
N THR A 149 -6.34 4.36 -11.37
CA THR A 149 -6.10 3.06 -12.03
C THR A 149 -5.11 3.18 -13.18
N ASP A 150 -5.17 4.29 -13.93
CA ASP A 150 -4.21 4.58 -15.00
C ASP A 150 -2.81 4.74 -14.44
N PHE A 151 -2.64 5.58 -13.42
CA PHE A 151 -1.36 5.84 -12.79
C PHE A 151 -0.74 4.56 -12.19
N ILE A 152 -1.53 3.72 -11.53
CA ILE A 152 -1.06 2.42 -11.02
C ILE A 152 -0.66 1.50 -12.18
N ALA A 153 -1.48 1.38 -13.22
CA ALA A 153 -1.21 0.52 -14.37
C ALA A 153 0.07 0.96 -15.11
N GLU A 154 0.28 2.26 -15.31
CA GLU A 154 1.49 2.81 -15.90
C GLU A 154 2.74 2.47 -15.07
N ASN A 155 2.65 2.58 -13.74
CA ASN A 155 3.77 2.22 -12.87
C ASN A 155 4.02 0.70 -12.85
N ILE A 156 2.98 -0.14 -12.91
CA ILE A 156 3.15 -1.59 -13.07
C ILE A 156 3.86 -1.90 -14.39
N LYS A 157 3.47 -1.26 -15.51
CA LYS A 157 4.13 -1.43 -16.81
C LYS A 157 5.58 -0.95 -16.81
N LYS A 158 5.86 0.13 -16.08
CA LYS A 158 7.20 0.70 -15.96
C LYS A 158 8.13 -0.20 -15.18
N TYR A 159 7.72 -0.63 -13.98
CA TYR A 159 8.57 -1.36 -13.04
C TYR A 159 8.49 -2.88 -13.20
N ARG A 160 7.45 -3.38 -13.86
CA ARG A 160 7.25 -4.81 -14.20
C ARG A 160 7.46 -5.74 -12.99
N PRO A 161 6.76 -5.54 -11.87
CA PRO A 161 6.79 -6.51 -10.77
C PRO A 161 6.40 -7.88 -11.31
N ARG A 162 6.99 -8.94 -10.76
CA ARG A 162 6.62 -10.32 -11.11
C ARG A 162 5.19 -10.61 -10.68
N ASP A 163 4.82 -10.15 -9.49
CA ASP A 163 3.52 -10.42 -8.88
C ASP A 163 2.93 -9.17 -8.23
N VAL A 164 1.64 -8.97 -8.47
CA VAL A 164 0.84 -7.89 -7.86
C VAL A 164 -0.32 -8.52 -7.09
N VAL A 165 -0.38 -8.26 -5.78
CA VAL A 165 -1.42 -8.76 -4.87
C VAL A 165 -2.38 -7.63 -4.52
N PHE A 166 -3.59 -7.69 -5.08
CA PHE A 166 -4.69 -6.78 -4.77
C PHE A 166 -5.49 -7.26 -3.55
N TYR A 167 -5.75 -6.34 -2.62
CA TYR A 167 -6.50 -6.63 -1.41
C TYR A 167 -7.98 -6.23 -1.47
N GLY A 168 -8.83 -7.20 -1.14
CA GLY A 168 -10.28 -7.06 -1.00
C GLY A 168 -11.05 -7.62 -2.20
N THR A 169 -11.97 -8.53 -1.89
CA THR A 169 -12.75 -9.33 -2.85
C THR A 169 -14.16 -8.79 -3.08
N SER A 170 -14.52 -7.66 -2.45
CA SER A 170 -15.84 -7.05 -2.63
C SER A 170 -16.02 -6.62 -4.10
N LYS A 171 -17.26 -6.71 -4.62
CA LYS A 171 -17.60 -6.28 -5.98
C LYS A 171 -17.11 -4.86 -6.31
N LYS A 172 -17.12 -3.97 -5.31
CA LYS A 172 -16.61 -2.60 -5.45
C LYS A 172 -15.10 -2.60 -5.75
N TYR A 173 -14.32 -3.35 -4.98
CA TYR A 173 -12.85 -3.31 -5.07
C TYR A 173 -12.37 -4.06 -6.30
N THR A 174 -12.96 -5.23 -6.57
CA THR A 174 -12.64 -6.03 -7.75
C THR A 174 -12.94 -5.31 -9.05
N ALA A 175 -13.87 -4.35 -9.07
CA ALA A 175 -14.09 -3.49 -10.22
C ALA A 175 -12.87 -2.59 -10.53
N PHE A 176 -12.17 -2.05 -9.53
CA PHE A 176 -10.93 -1.30 -9.74
C PHE A 176 -9.77 -2.21 -10.16
N TRP A 177 -9.63 -3.35 -9.48
CA TRP A 177 -8.58 -4.33 -9.78
C TRP A 177 -8.69 -4.82 -11.21
N LYS A 178 -9.90 -5.13 -11.68
CA LYS A 178 -10.16 -5.55 -13.06
C LYS A 178 -9.68 -4.51 -14.07
N VAL A 179 -9.98 -3.23 -13.85
CA VAL A 179 -9.55 -2.13 -14.74
C VAL A 179 -8.02 -2.07 -14.81
N ILE A 180 -7.31 -2.17 -13.68
CA ILE A 180 -5.85 -2.17 -13.65
C ILE A 180 -5.29 -3.38 -14.40
N THR A 181 -5.82 -4.58 -14.13
CA THR A 181 -5.34 -5.81 -14.79
C THR A 181 -5.58 -5.81 -16.30
N GLU A 182 -6.74 -5.32 -16.75
CA GLU A 182 -7.08 -5.22 -18.19
C GLU A 182 -6.11 -4.29 -18.92
N LYS A 183 -5.69 -3.21 -18.26
CA LYS A 183 -4.70 -2.27 -18.81
C LYS A 183 -3.31 -2.88 -18.92
N CYS A 184 -3.00 -3.95 -18.18
CA CYS A 184 -1.66 -4.56 -18.10
C CYS A 184 -1.60 -5.97 -18.72
N MET A 185 -2.59 -6.41 -19.52
CA MET A 185 -2.65 -7.78 -20.06
C MET A 185 -1.50 -8.16 -21.00
N ASP A 186 -0.75 -7.19 -21.51
CA ASP A 186 0.43 -7.40 -22.35
C ASP A 186 1.72 -7.63 -21.55
N GLN A 187 1.65 -7.61 -20.21
CA GLN A 187 2.81 -7.78 -19.32
C GLN A 187 2.91 -9.21 -18.81
N SER A 188 4.15 -9.61 -18.44
CA SER A 188 4.43 -10.88 -17.76
C SER A 188 4.13 -10.85 -16.25
N THR A 189 3.43 -9.81 -15.76
CA THR A 189 3.07 -9.65 -14.35
C THR A 189 1.88 -10.54 -14.02
N ASN A 190 2.01 -11.34 -12.96
CA ASN A 190 0.91 -12.13 -12.42
C ASN A 190 0.06 -11.27 -11.46
N PHE A 191 -1.26 -11.38 -11.59
CA PHE A 191 -2.19 -10.63 -10.76
C PHE A 191 -2.98 -11.55 -9.83
N HIS A 192 -2.97 -11.22 -8.55
CA HIS A 192 -3.59 -12.01 -7.50
C HIS A 192 -4.61 -11.17 -6.75
N ILE A 193 -5.86 -11.60 -6.65
CA ILE A 193 -6.88 -10.93 -5.84
C ILE A 193 -7.14 -11.78 -4.59
N VAL A 194 -6.88 -11.21 -3.42
CA VAL A 194 -7.05 -11.89 -2.13
C VAL A 194 -7.93 -11.09 -1.19
N GLU A 195 -8.44 -11.70 -0.13
CA GLU A 195 -9.17 -10.95 0.90
C GLU A 195 -8.24 -9.98 1.62
N HIS A 196 -8.82 -8.89 2.12
CA HIS A 196 -8.06 -7.88 2.86
C HIS A 196 -7.40 -8.50 4.10
N PRO A 197 -6.17 -8.11 4.48
CA PRO A 197 -5.48 -8.58 5.69
C PRO A 197 -6.26 -8.35 6.98
N ASN A 198 -7.31 -7.55 6.99
CA ASN A 198 -8.19 -7.36 8.16
C ASN A 198 -9.48 -8.18 8.13
N SER A 199 -9.70 -9.00 7.09
CA SER A 199 -10.89 -9.83 7.00
C SER A 199 -10.83 -10.99 8.01
N ARG A 200 -12.01 -11.28 8.60
CA ARG A 200 -12.20 -12.40 9.54
C ARG A 200 -12.08 -13.77 8.87
N LYS A 201 -12.13 -13.81 7.53
CA LYS A 201 -12.09 -15.06 6.75
C LYS A 201 -10.67 -15.64 6.61
N TRP A 202 -9.66 -14.94 7.14
CA TRP A 202 -8.25 -15.33 7.02
C TRP A 202 -7.60 -15.50 8.38
N ASN A 203 -6.89 -16.62 8.55
CA ASN A 203 -5.96 -16.88 9.64
C ASN A 203 -4.50 -16.70 9.15
N LEU A 204 -3.54 -16.78 10.07
CA LEU A 204 -2.12 -16.50 9.79
C LEU A 204 -1.52 -17.50 8.79
N ASP A 205 -1.81 -18.79 8.96
CA ASP A 205 -1.24 -19.86 8.13
C ASP A 205 -1.65 -19.74 6.67
N ARG A 206 -2.87 -19.23 6.42
CA ARG A 206 -3.36 -19.03 5.06
C ARG A 206 -2.59 -17.96 4.29
N TYR A 207 -2.15 -16.87 4.92
CA TYR A 207 -1.35 -15.84 4.22
C TYR A 207 0.04 -16.35 3.86
N HIS A 208 0.69 -17.05 4.80
CA HIS A 208 2.00 -17.65 4.54
C HIS A 208 1.91 -18.74 3.48
N GLY A 209 0.94 -19.64 3.59
CA GLY A 209 0.67 -20.68 2.60
C GLY A 209 0.32 -20.10 1.23
N PHE A 210 -0.46 -19.02 1.17
CA PHE A 210 -0.72 -18.32 -0.10
C PHE A 210 0.57 -17.77 -0.72
N GLY A 211 1.44 -17.15 0.08
CA GLY A 211 2.76 -16.71 -0.41
C GLY A 211 3.54 -17.84 -1.08
N LYS A 212 3.51 -19.05 -0.50
CA LYS A 212 4.14 -20.25 -1.09
C LYS A 212 3.50 -20.75 -2.39
N LEU A 213 2.28 -20.29 -2.72
CA LEU A 213 1.57 -20.63 -3.96
C LEU A 213 1.82 -19.63 -5.09
N ILE A 214 2.42 -18.47 -4.77
CA ILE A 214 2.81 -17.50 -5.78
C ILE A 214 4.11 -18.03 -6.43
N PRO A 215 4.12 -18.29 -7.75
CA PRO A 215 5.24 -18.94 -8.44
C PRO A 215 6.56 -18.17 -8.34
#